data_AF-A0A2H0D836-F1
#
_entry.id   AF-A0A2H0D836-F1
#
_cell.length_a   1.000
_cell.length_b   1.000
_cell.length_c   1.000
_cell.angle_alpha   90.00
_cell.angle_beta   90.00
_cell.angle_gamma   90.00
#
_symmetry.space_group_name_H-M   'P 1'
#
loop_
_entity.id
_entity.type
_entity.pdbx_description
1 polymer ?
#
loop_
_entity_poly.entity_id
_entity_poly.type
_entity_poly.pdbx_seq_one_letter_code
_entity_poly.pdbx_strand_id
1 'polypeptide(L)'
;MKAIVLYLFLMSFFINSCAASDCAKSNQAKKTEPNYHSMVTKLAEEKYAGFFTLQENETKEFYLVTSRSKSATETAIKFFIYEKESELIILEDFIPLGDVKWNGKFTVNVQKFPGTVKLNETGTDRSGYVFNVKTKQKI
;
A
#
# COMPACT_ATOMS: atom_id res chain seq x y z
N MET A 1 45.76 30.97 -35.67
CA MET A 1 44.46 31.45 -35.14
C MET A 1 44.55 31.48 -33.62
N LYS A 2 43.84 32.43 -33.01
CA LYS A 2 44.15 33.09 -31.75
C LYS A 2 44.19 32.15 -30.52
N ALA A 3 45.21 32.35 -29.69
CA ALA A 3 45.25 31.88 -28.31
C ALA A 3 44.16 32.57 -27.49
N ILE A 4 43.48 31.82 -26.62
CA ILE A 4 42.65 32.37 -25.55
C ILE A 4 43.37 32.08 -24.23
N VAL A 5 44.01 33.14 -23.75
CA VAL A 5 44.43 33.39 -22.38
C VAL A 5 43.24 34.03 -21.67
N LEU A 6 42.80 33.50 -20.52
CA LEU A 6 42.46 34.29 -19.32
C LEU A 6 42.19 33.30 -18.16
N TYR A 7 43.15 33.07 -17.27
CA TYR A 7 43.36 33.82 -16.01
C TYR A 7 42.13 33.72 -15.07
N LEU A 8 42.21 32.85 -14.06
CA LEU A 8 42.50 33.27 -12.68
C LEU A 8 41.49 34.31 -12.15
N PHE A 9 40.48 33.81 -11.46
CA PHE A 9 39.82 34.51 -10.36
C PHE A 9 39.80 33.51 -9.19
N LEU A 10 40.96 33.15 -8.64
CA LEU A 10 41.58 33.85 -7.52
C LEU A 10 40.53 34.22 -6.47
N MET A 11 40.39 33.30 -5.50
CA MET A 11 40.29 33.53 -4.05
C MET A 11 40.03 34.97 -3.57
N SER A 12 39.26 35.02 -2.49
CA SER A 12 39.13 36.09 -1.51
C SER A 12 38.09 37.19 -1.78
N PHE A 13 36.87 36.95 -1.29
CA PHE A 13 36.24 37.94 -0.42
C PHE A 13 36.02 37.32 0.97
N PHE A 14 36.86 37.80 1.87
CA PHE A 14 36.81 37.59 3.31
C PHE A 14 35.54 38.18 3.91
N ILE A 15 35.00 37.44 4.88
CA ILE A 15 34.37 37.90 6.13
C ILE A 15 33.31 38.99 5.99
N ASN A 16 32.04 38.59 6.12
CA ASN A 16 31.09 39.41 6.87
C ASN A 16 30.54 38.57 8.03
N SER A 17 31.03 38.85 9.22
CA SER A 17 30.41 38.47 10.47
C SER A 17 29.04 39.14 10.56
N CYS A 18 27.98 38.34 10.71
CA CYS A 18 26.84 38.75 11.51
C CYS A 18 26.63 37.67 12.57
N ALA A 19 27.19 37.94 13.75
CA ALA A 19 26.63 37.44 14.98
C ALA A 19 25.24 38.05 15.14
N ALA A 20 24.21 37.27 14.84
CA ALA A 20 22.89 37.46 15.39
C ALA A 20 22.47 36.08 15.92
N SER A 21 22.75 35.89 17.20
CA SER A 21 22.21 34.81 18.01
C SER A 21 20.71 35.02 18.14
N ASP A 22 19.96 34.65 17.11
CA ASP A 22 18.52 34.48 17.22
C ASP A 22 18.24 33.01 17.49
N CYS A 23 17.67 32.80 18.67
CA CYS A 23 17.22 31.53 19.21
C CYS A 23 16.68 30.60 18.11
N ALA A 24 17.44 29.56 17.78
CA ALA A 24 16.88 28.36 17.19
C ALA A 24 15.95 27.72 18.22
N LYS A 25 14.73 28.26 18.34
CA LYS A 25 13.58 27.47 18.76
C LYS A 25 13.50 26.35 17.74
N SER A 26 14.11 25.22 18.12
CA SER A 26 13.83 23.91 17.57
C SER A 26 12.34 23.67 17.75
N ASN A 27 11.54 24.23 16.86
CA ASN A 27 10.27 23.67 16.49
C ASN A 27 10.65 22.33 15.85
N GLN A 28 10.77 21.30 16.69
CA GLN A 28 10.57 19.94 16.23
C GLN A 28 9.22 19.99 15.55
N ALA A 29 9.23 20.03 14.21
CA ALA A 29 8.05 19.76 13.43
C ALA A 29 7.59 18.41 13.95
N LYS A 30 6.51 18.40 14.73
CA LYS A 30 5.78 17.18 15.03
C LYS A 30 5.50 16.61 13.65
N LYS A 31 6.20 15.54 13.28
CA LYS A 31 5.86 14.77 12.09
C LYS A 31 4.43 14.34 12.33
N THR A 32 3.49 15.02 11.70
CA THR A 32 2.11 14.57 11.67
C THR A 32 2.16 13.21 11.00
N GLU A 33 1.91 12.15 11.77
CA GLU A 33 1.85 10.81 11.20
C GLU A 33 0.81 10.79 10.07
N PRO A 34 1.11 10.12 8.94
CA PRO A 34 0.15 10.01 7.86
C PRO A 34 -1.16 9.39 8.36
N ASN A 35 -2.29 9.98 8.00
CA ASN A 35 -3.59 9.36 8.26
C ASN A 35 -3.83 8.25 7.24
N TYR A 36 -3.20 7.09 7.49
CA TYR A 36 -3.27 5.94 6.61
C TYR A 36 -4.72 5.46 6.38
N HIS A 37 -5.60 5.59 7.38
CA HIS A 37 -7.01 5.22 7.20
C HIS A 37 -7.66 6.05 6.09
N SER A 38 -7.49 7.38 6.12
CA SER A 38 -8.03 8.27 5.09
C SER A 38 -7.39 8.02 3.71
N MET A 39 -6.07 7.79 3.67
CA MET A 39 -5.37 7.49 2.42
C MET A 39 -5.88 6.20 1.76
N VAL A 40 -5.98 5.12 2.53
CA VAL A 40 -6.45 3.82 2.02
C VAL A 40 -7.94 3.88 1.67
N THR A 41 -8.73 4.66 2.40
CA THR A 41 -10.15 4.91 2.06
C THR A 41 -10.27 5.57 0.68
N LYS A 42 -9.52 6.65 0.42
CA LYS A 42 -9.52 7.30 -0.90
C LYS A 42 -9.07 6.36 -2.02
N LEU A 43 -8.01 5.58 -1.78
CA LEU A 43 -7.52 4.59 -2.73
C LEU A 43 -8.59 3.52 -3.04
N ALA A 44 -9.35 3.10 -2.02
CA ALA A 44 -10.45 2.16 -2.19
C ALA A 44 -11.63 2.78 -2.95
N GLU A 45 -12.00 4.04 -2.69
CA GLU A 45 -13.04 4.77 -3.41
C GLU A 45 -12.69 4.95 -4.89
N GLU A 46 -11.42 5.26 -5.20
CA GLU A 46 -10.93 5.39 -6.58
C GLU A 46 -10.96 4.05 -7.33
N LYS A 47 -10.59 2.95 -6.65
CA LYS A 47 -10.57 1.60 -7.25
C LYS A 47 -11.94 0.96 -7.35
N TYR A 48 -12.77 1.16 -6.33
CA TYR A 48 -14.05 0.48 -6.17
C TYR A 48 -15.15 1.55 -6.19
N ALA A 49 -15.87 1.63 -7.30
CA ALA A 49 -17.00 2.56 -7.49
C ALA A 49 -18.24 2.23 -6.63
N GLY A 50 -18.07 1.57 -5.48
CA GLY A 50 -19.15 1.06 -4.65
C GLY A 50 -18.68 0.70 -3.24
N PHE A 51 -19.50 -0.07 -2.53
CA PHE A 51 -19.21 -0.42 -1.14
C PHE A 51 -17.95 -1.28 -1.01
N PHE A 52 -17.12 -0.92 -0.04
CA PHE A 52 -15.96 -1.68 0.40
C PHE A 52 -15.89 -1.71 1.92
N THR A 53 -15.08 -2.62 2.43
CA THR A 53 -14.72 -2.69 3.85
C THR A 53 -13.22 -2.55 3.99
N LEU A 54 -12.78 -1.85 5.03
CA LEU A 54 -11.40 -1.76 5.46
C LEU A 54 -11.22 -2.54 6.76
N GLN A 55 -10.21 -3.38 6.84
CA GLN A 55 -9.85 -4.11 8.05
C GLN A 55 -8.36 -4.01 8.31
N GLU A 56 -7.97 -3.41 9.43
CA GLU A 56 -6.59 -3.50 9.90
C GLU A 56 -6.27 -4.92 10.34
N ASN A 57 -5.03 -5.34 10.11
CA ASN A 57 -4.49 -6.53 10.75
C ASN A 57 -4.23 -6.25 12.24
N GLU A 58 -3.95 -7.31 13.02
CA GLU A 58 -3.73 -7.19 14.47
C GLU A 58 -2.59 -6.21 14.85
N THR A 59 -1.53 -6.12 14.03
CA THR A 59 -0.41 -5.18 14.28
C THR A 59 -0.68 -3.77 13.81
N LYS A 60 -1.80 -3.53 13.10
CA LYS A 60 -2.14 -2.27 12.45
C LYS A 60 -1.07 -1.77 11.46
N GLU A 61 -0.25 -2.66 10.93
CA GLU A 61 0.76 -2.34 9.89
C GLU A 61 0.17 -2.48 8.49
N PHE A 62 -0.93 -3.21 8.35
CA PHE A 62 -1.54 -3.56 7.08
C PHE A 62 -3.05 -3.31 7.09
N TYR A 63 -3.58 -2.96 5.92
CA TYR A 63 -5.02 -2.94 5.66
C TYR A 63 -5.39 -4.01 4.64
N LEU A 64 -6.44 -4.76 4.93
CA LEU A 64 -7.17 -5.56 3.95
C LEU A 64 -8.39 -4.75 3.52
N VAL A 65 -8.51 -4.51 2.23
CA VAL A 65 -9.69 -3.87 1.63
C VAL A 65 -10.42 -4.88 0.79
N THR A 66 -11.72 -5.05 1.03
CA THR A 66 -12.56 -5.94 0.22
C THR A 66 -13.77 -5.20 -0.32
N SER A 67 -14.08 -5.40 -1.60
CA SER A 67 -15.32 -4.94 -2.24
C SER A 67 -16.07 -6.15 -2.77
N ARG A 68 -17.34 -6.28 -2.36
CA ARG A 68 -18.22 -7.37 -2.75
C ARG A 68 -19.22 -6.87 -3.76
N SER A 69 -19.28 -7.50 -4.92
CA SER A 69 -20.33 -7.27 -5.92
C SER A 69 -21.27 -8.47 -5.93
N LYS A 70 -22.56 -8.21 -5.79
CA LYS A 70 -23.62 -9.22 -5.91
C LYS A 70 -24.49 -8.88 -7.12
N SER A 71 -24.56 -9.80 -8.07
CA SER A 71 -25.52 -9.77 -9.18
C SER A 71 -26.53 -10.92 -9.03
N ALA A 72 -27.51 -11.00 -9.93
CA ALA A 72 -28.49 -12.08 -9.95
C ALA A 72 -27.84 -13.47 -10.17
N THR A 73 -26.63 -13.51 -10.73
CA THR A 73 -25.97 -14.75 -11.17
C THR A 73 -24.60 -14.98 -10.55
N GLU A 74 -24.01 -13.97 -9.88
CA GLU A 74 -22.63 -14.06 -9.39
C GLU A 74 -22.40 -13.23 -8.12
N THR A 75 -21.55 -13.71 -7.21
CA THR A 75 -21.10 -12.97 -6.03
C THR A 75 -19.58 -12.95 -5.99
N ALA A 76 -18.99 -11.88 -6.47
CA ALA A 76 -17.54 -11.76 -6.57
C ALA A 76 -16.95 -10.82 -5.53
N ILE A 77 -15.68 -11.06 -5.18
CA ILE A 77 -14.92 -10.27 -4.23
C ILE A 77 -13.65 -9.79 -4.93
N LYS A 78 -13.49 -8.47 -5.01
CA LYS A 78 -12.22 -7.81 -5.32
C LYS A 78 -11.58 -7.42 -4.00
N PHE A 79 -10.27 -7.60 -3.87
CA PHE A 79 -9.57 -7.16 -2.67
C PHE A 79 -8.13 -6.76 -2.94
N PHE A 80 -7.59 -5.95 -2.03
CA PHE A 80 -6.17 -5.67 -1.97
C PHE A 80 -5.67 -5.58 -0.53
N ILE A 81 -4.36 -5.76 -0.35
CA ILE A 81 -3.65 -5.58 0.92
C ILE A 81 -2.67 -4.42 0.78
N TYR A 82 -2.77 -3.44 1.66
CA TYR A 82 -1.92 -2.26 1.71
C TYR A 82 -0.96 -2.33 2.91
N GLU A 83 0.33 -2.09 2.69
CA GLU A 83 1.41 -2.03 3.68
C GLU A 83 1.73 -0.57 4.02
N LYS A 84 1.54 -0.15 5.27
CA LYS A 84 1.72 1.25 5.70
C LYS A 84 3.16 1.73 5.59
N GLU A 85 4.12 0.86 5.91
CA GLU A 85 5.54 1.20 5.94
C GLU A 85 6.08 1.53 4.54
N SER A 86 5.76 0.68 3.56
CA SER A 86 6.18 0.93 2.17
C SER A 86 5.22 1.84 1.41
N GLU A 87 4.02 2.08 1.95
CA GLU A 87 2.92 2.79 1.31
C GLU A 87 2.45 2.13 0.00
N LEU A 88 2.51 0.80 -0.09
CA LEU A 88 2.23 0.04 -1.32
C LEU A 88 1.13 -0.99 -1.14
N ILE A 89 0.44 -1.29 -2.24
CA ILE A 89 -0.37 -2.50 -2.36
C ILE A 89 0.58 -3.69 -2.59
N ILE A 90 0.57 -4.65 -1.68
CA ILE A 90 1.44 -5.83 -1.71
C ILE A 90 0.75 -7.07 -2.30
N LEU A 91 -0.58 -7.04 -2.40
CA LEU A 91 -1.38 -8.04 -3.08
C LEU A 91 -2.67 -7.39 -3.56
N GLU A 92 -3.07 -7.67 -4.79
CA GLU A 92 -4.38 -7.35 -5.34
C GLU A 92 -4.89 -8.58 -6.09
N ASP A 93 -6.12 -9.00 -5.83
CA ASP A 93 -6.67 -10.21 -6.41
C ASP A 93 -8.22 -10.15 -6.49
N PHE A 94 -8.78 -11.14 -7.18
CA PHE A 94 -10.20 -11.28 -7.43
C PHE A 94 -10.63 -12.75 -7.25
N ILE A 95 -11.73 -12.96 -6.52
CA ILE A 95 -12.35 -14.28 -6.40
C ILE A 95 -13.83 -14.23 -6.83
N PRO A 96 -14.25 -15.08 -7.80
CA PRO A 96 -15.63 -15.11 -8.28
C PRO A 96 -16.66 -15.55 -7.25
N LEU A 97 -16.24 -16.35 -6.27
CA LEU A 97 -17.07 -16.79 -5.14
C LEU A 97 -16.14 -17.26 -4.02
N GLY A 98 -16.35 -16.75 -2.80
CA GLY A 98 -15.42 -17.05 -1.72
C GLY A 98 -15.53 -16.15 -0.50
N ASP A 99 -14.47 -16.15 0.28
CA ASP A 99 -14.25 -15.27 1.43
C ASP A 99 -12.79 -14.84 1.52
N VAL A 100 -12.55 -13.64 2.04
CA VAL A 100 -11.21 -13.10 2.26
C VAL A 100 -11.18 -12.45 3.63
N LYS A 101 -10.27 -12.89 4.49
CA LYS A 101 -10.14 -12.36 5.85
C LYS A 101 -8.74 -12.56 6.41
N TRP A 102 -8.38 -11.71 7.37
CA TRP A 102 -7.22 -11.94 8.21
C TRP A 102 -7.33 -13.29 8.94
N ASN A 103 -6.21 -14.00 9.02
CA ASN A 103 -6.03 -15.23 9.76
C ASN A 103 -4.79 -15.07 10.66
N GLY A 104 -4.95 -14.28 11.73
CA GLY A 104 -3.86 -13.89 12.62
C GLY A 104 -3.09 -12.65 12.13
N LYS A 105 -1.88 -12.45 12.69
CA LYS A 105 -1.11 -11.20 12.55
C LYS A 105 -0.66 -10.88 11.12
N PHE A 106 -0.19 -11.89 10.40
CA PHE A 106 0.52 -11.69 9.13
C PHE A 106 0.03 -12.58 8.00
N THR A 107 -1.14 -13.19 8.15
CA THR A 107 -1.69 -14.02 7.07
C THR A 107 -3.12 -13.63 6.73
N VAL A 108 -3.43 -13.67 5.44
CA VAL A 108 -4.79 -13.53 4.89
C VAL A 108 -5.20 -14.87 4.31
N ASN A 109 -6.33 -15.39 4.76
CA ASN A 109 -6.92 -16.58 4.18
C ASN A 109 -7.89 -16.16 3.06
N VAL A 110 -7.65 -16.67 1.86
CA VAL A 110 -8.47 -16.46 0.67
C VAL A 110 -9.13 -17.80 0.35
N GLN A 111 -10.41 -17.94 0.66
CA GLN A 111 -11.16 -19.15 0.38
C GLN A 111 -11.95 -18.99 -0.91
N LYS A 112 -11.79 -19.93 -1.85
CA LYS A 112 -12.62 -20.01 -3.06
C LYS A 112 -13.69 -21.07 -2.85
N PHE A 113 -14.94 -20.78 -3.19
CA PHE A 113 -16.01 -21.78 -3.20
C PHE A 113 -16.30 -22.23 -4.62
N PRO A 114 -16.49 -23.54 -4.86
CA PRO A 114 -16.88 -24.03 -6.18
C PRO A 114 -18.30 -23.55 -6.51
N GLY A 115 -18.48 -22.97 -7.69
CA GLY A 115 -19.80 -22.63 -8.23
C GLY A 115 -20.55 -23.87 -8.74
N THR A 116 -21.81 -23.66 -9.17
CA THR A 116 -22.67 -24.71 -9.75
C THR A 116 -22.12 -25.19 -11.09
N VAL A 117 -21.31 -26.26 -11.03
CA VAL A 117 -20.82 -27.11 -12.14
C VAL A 117 -19.89 -26.42 -13.16
N LYS A 118 -18.57 -26.54 -12.95
CA LYS A 118 -17.60 -26.56 -14.05
C LYS A 118 -17.05 -27.99 -14.17
N LEU A 119 -17.56 -28.73 -15.15
CA LEU A 119 -17.28 -30.16 -15.36
C LEU A 119 -15.80 -30.48 -15.72
N ASN A 120 -14.97 -29.47 -16.01
CA ASN A 120 -13.62 -29.68 -16.57
C ASN A 120 -12.47 -28.94 -15.87
N GLU A 121 -12.66 -28.37 -14.67
CA GLU A 121 -11.53 -27.76 -13.93
C GLU A 121 -10.82 -28.81 -13.07
N THR A 122 -9.77 -29.41 -13.62
CA THR A 122 -8.85 -30.29 -12.91
C THR A 122 -7.90 -29.49 -12.02
N GLY A 123 -7.99 -29.71 -10.70
CA GLY A 123 -6.89 -29.55 -9.73
C GLY A 123 -6.43 -28.12 -9.39
N THR A 124 -6.23 -27.85 -8.10
CA THR A 124 -5.60 -26.63 -7.51
C THR A 124 -6.32 -25.29 -7.55
N ASP A 125 -7.09 -24.92 -8.58
CA ASP A 125 -7.70 -23.57 -8.62
C ASP A 125 -8.96 -23.42 -7.73
N ARG A 126 -9.41 -24.52 -7.11
CA ARG A 126 -10.62 -24.59 -6.28
C ARG A 126 -10.37 -24.37 -4.78
N SER A 127 -9.14 -24.45 -4.29
CA SER A 127 -8.87 -24.59 -2.85
C SER A 127 -8.64 -23.29 -2.09
N GLY A 128 -8.62 -22.13 -2.76
CA GLY A 128 -8.15 -20.91 -2.11
C GLY A 128 -6.65 -20.96 -1.80
N TYR A 129 -6.14 -19.99 -1.04
CA TYR A 129 -4.75 -19.91 -0.61
C TYR A 129 -4.60 -19.07 0.66
N VAL A 130 -3.46 -19.22 1.36
CA VAL A 130 -3.07 -18.34 2.46
C VAL A 130 -1.95 -17.44 1.98
N PHE A 131 -2.12 -16.13 2.10
CA PHE A 131 -1.06 -15.16 1.78
C PHE A 131 -0.38 -14.68 3.05
N ASN A 132 0.95 -14.79 3.11
CA ASN A 132 1.76 -14.23 4.19
C ASN A 132 2.25 -12.83 3.78
N VAL A 133 1.82 -11.79 4.50
CA VAL A 133 2.12 -10.39 4.15
C VAL A 133 3.57 -9.99 4.44
N LYS A 134 4.24 -10.67 5.38
CA LYS A 134 5.66 -10.40 5.70
C LYS A 134 6.58 -11.02 4.65
N THR A 135 6.30 -12.24 4.21
CA THR A 135 7.12 -12.91 3.17
C THR A 135 6.66 -12.64 1.75
N LYS A 136 5.47 -12.04 1.58
CA LYS A 136 4.81 -11.77 0.29
C LYS A 136 4.61 -13.03 -0.56
N GLN A 137 4.32 -14.16 0.10
CA GLN A 137 4.17 -15.47 -0.53
C GLN A 137 2.75 -16.03 -0.38
N LYS A 138 2.26 -16.70 -1.42
CA LYS A 138 1.05 -17.53 -1.40
C LYS A 138 1.42 -18.96 -1.00
N ILE A 139 0.68 -19.52 -0.05
CA ILE A 139 0.82 -20.86 0.54
C ILE A 139 -0.44 -21.66 0.25
#